data_AF-A0A0X8HU24-F1
#
_entry.id   AF-A0A0X8HU24-F1
#
_cell.length_a   1.000
_cell.length_b   1.000
_cell.length_c   1.000
_cell.angle_alpha   90.00
_cell.angle_beta   90.00
_cell.angle_gamma   90.00
#
_symmetry.space_group_name_H-M   'P 1'
#
loop_
_entity.id
_entity.type
_entity.pdbx_description
1 polymer ?
#
loop_
_entity_poly.entity_id
_entity_poly.type
_entity_poly.pdbx_seq_one_letter_code
_entity_poly.pdbx_strand_id
1 'polypeptide(L)'
;MESYAMDASEKSRLAQRKARFSKAANESILANPLADRGLLSRMGPTSNNSSINKLLDSFSAKESLLVELETLYTKSPNAEVLGHGLCKLRQIIVSNGAKEFATDQALSDLSYRLFKLSVEYHSSQEQWLQVGFCLKYISDNLAHLESASDYQACLVVYTASMESDAALALDRLQQYLSPKSNLYHICLQLIKGTASPNIQWFKAVYEMPEDCILRKFIISQTPIFRTYQAETLRILSRSYRQFPLAAIERQWFYGLSWNSTAKKELEKWPVANGIVKFFQTTGTR
;
A
#
# COMPACT_ATOMS: atom_id res chain seq x y z
N MET A 1 26.15 49.37 -27.74
CA MET A 1 26.52 47.93 -27.77
C MET A 1 26.78 47.51 -26.34
N GLU A 2 25.78 46.95 -25.67
CA GLU A 2 25.97 46.32 -24.36
C GLU A 2 25.63 44.84 -24.50
N SER A 3 26.68 44.04 -24.54
CA SER A 3 26.66 42.59 -24.55
C SER A 3 26.24 42.11 -23.15
N TYR A 4 24.99 41.70 -23.00
CA TYR A 4 24.51 41.00 -21.81
C TYR A 4 25.21 39.63 -21.71
N ALA A 5 26.23 39.54 -20.86
CA ALA A 5 26.87 38.28 -20.52
C ALA A 5 25.89 37.44 -19.67
N MET A 6 25.21 36.48 -20.31
CA MET A 6 24.38 35.49 -19.60
C MET A 6 25.23 34.72 -18.58
N ASP A 7 24.74 34.70 -17.34
CA ASP A 7 25.29 34.02 -16.18
C ASP A 7 25.44 32.50 -16.42
N ALA A 8 26.51 31.88 -15.91
CA ALA A 8 26.86 30.48 -16.17
C ALA A 8 25.78 29.50 -15.68
N SER A 9 25.06 29.88 -14.63
CA SER A 9 23.89 29.15 -14.09
C SER A 9 22.72 29.10 -15.08
N GLU A 10 22.45 30.21 -15.77
CA GLU A 10 21.41 30.30 -16.78
C GLU A 10 21.75 29.48 -18.02
N LYS A 11 23.01 29.53 -18.48
CA LYS A 11 23.48 28.69 -19.59
C LYS A 11 23.33 27.20 -19.28
N SER A 12 23.62 26.77 -18.05
CA SER A 12 23.43 25.39 -17.60
C SER A 12 21.96 24.96 -17.57
N ARG A 13 21.06 25.81 -17.05
CA ARG A 13 19.60 25.56 -17.06
C ARG A 13 19.04 25.49 -18.48
N LEU A 14 19.55 26.33 -19.39
CA LEU A 14 19.12 26.38 -20.78
C LEU A 14 19.66 25.16 -21.56
N ALA A 15 20.87 24.70 -21.24
CA ALA A 15 21.43 23.45 -21.75
C ALA A 15 20.65 22.20 -21.26
N GLN A 16 20.28 22.14 -19.97
CA GLN A 16 19.42 21.07 -19.44
C GLN A 16 18.03 21.07 -20.09
N ARG A 17 17.43 22.24 -20.31
CA ARG A 17 16.17 22.34 -21.05
C ARG A 17 16.32 21.85 -22.48
N LYS A 18 17.35 22.28 -23.21
CA LYS A 18 17.63 21.81 -24.58
C LYS A 18 17.89 20.30 -24.63
N ALA A 19 18.55 19.73 -23.63
CA ALA A 19 18.77 18.28 -23.53
C ALA A 19 17.45 17.52 -23.32
N ARG A 20 16.56 18.02 -22.45
CA ARG A 20 15.22 17.44 -22.21
C ARG A 20 14.28 17.49 -23.42
N PHE A 21 14.50 18.45 -24.33
CA PHE A 21 13.74 18.58 -25.59
C PHE A 21 14.56 18.17 -26.82
N SER A 22 15.67 17.48 -26.63
CA SER A 22 16.51 17.02 -27.73
C SER A 22 15.86 15.85 -28.47
N LYS A 23 16.17 15.72 -29.76
CA LYS A 23 15.69 14.61 -30.60
C LYS A 23 16.09 13.24 -30.03
N ALA A 24 17.28 13.14 -29.43
CA ALA A 24 17.77 11.94 -28.74
C ALA A 24 16.98 11.60 -27.47
N ALA A 25 16.51 12.59 -26.71
CA ALA A 25 15.61 12.37 -25.58
C ALA A 25 14.21 11.91 -26.05
N ASN A 26 13.71 12.46 -27.16
CA ASN A 26 12.47 11.97 -27.78
C ASN A 26 12.62 10.54 -28.33
N GLU A 27 13.76 10.20 -28.93
CA GLU A 27 14.05 8.86 -29.44
C GLU A 27 14.23 7.83 -28.31
N SER A 28 14.82 8.21 -27.17
CA SER A 28 14.89 7.34 -25.98
C SER A 28 13.53 7.15 -25.30
N ILE A 29 12.66 8.17 -25.35
CA ILE A 29 11.25 8.09 -24.91
C ILE A 29 10.44 7.16 -25.83
N LEU A 30 10.64 7.25 -27.15
CA LEU A 30 9.98 6.37 -28.12
C LEU A 30 10.46 4.91 -28.00
N ALA A 31 11.73 4.70 -27.66
CA ALA A 31 12.31 3.38 -27.44
C ALA A 31 11.91 2.75 -26.08
N ASN A 32 11.52 3.57 -25.09
CA ASN A 32 11.11 3.09 -23.78
C ASN A 32 9.76 3.70 -23.36
N PRO A 33 8.64 3.04 -23.72
CA PRO A 33 7.30 3.46 -23.33
C PRO A 33 7.12 3.56 -21.81
N LEU A 34 7.97 2.95 -20.98
CA LEU A 34 7.90 2.98 -19.52
C LEU A 34 8.70 4.15 -18.89
N ALA A 35 9.36 4.99 -19.67
CA ALA A 35 10.18 6.09 -19.14
C ALA A 35 9.43 7.44 -19.03
N ASP A 36 8.31 7.60 -19.73
CA ASP A 36 7.70 8.93 -19.88
C ASP A 36 6.51 9.19 -18.95
N ARG A 37 6.73 10.09 -17.97
CA ARG A 37 5.77 10.61 -16.98
C ARG A 37 4.67 11.50 -17.59
N GLY A 38 4.85 12.03 -18.81
CA GLY A 38 4.04 13.13 -19.35
C GLY A 38 3.04 12.77 -20.46
N LEU A 39 3.09 11.56 -21.03
CA LEU A 39 2.29 11.25 -22.22
C LEU A 39 0.79 11.16 -21.97
N LEU A 40 0.35 10.85 -20.75
CA LEU A 40 -1.07 10.58 -20.48
C LEU A 40 -1.95 11.84 -20.42
N SER A 41 -1.40 13.02 -20.09
CA SER A 41 -2.18 14.27 -20.08
C SER A 41 -2.40 14.87 -21.48
N ARG A 42 -1.82 14.29 -22.53
CA ARG A 42 -1.90 14.77 -23.91
C ARG A 42 -2.55 13.78 -24.89
N MET A 43 -3.00 12.63 -24.40
CA MET A 43 -3.60 11.58 -25.25
C MET A 43 -5.07 11.87 -25.53
N GLY A 44 -5.31 12.69 -26.56
CA GLY A 44 -6.55 12.64 -27.32
C GLY A 44 -6.58 11.40 -28.25
N PRO A 45 -7.73 11.11 -28.87
CA PRO A 45 -7.97 9.94 -29.73
C PRO A 45 -7.12 9.85 -31.01
N THR A 46 -6.12 10.72 -31.17
CA THR A 46 -5.30 10.89 -32.38
C THR A 46 -3.80 10.60 -32.17
N SER A 47 -3.35 10.17 -30.98
CA SER A 47 -1.92 9.88 -30.78
C SER A 47 -1.55 8.46 -31.25
N ASN A 48 -0.84 8.36 -32.37
CA ASN A 48 -0.30 7.12 -32.95
C ASN A 48 0.84 6.51 -32.12
N ASN A 49 0.55 5.99 -30.93
CA ASN A 49 1.52 5.21 -30.15
C ASN A 49 1.22 3.72 -30.36
N SER A 50 1.88 3.10 -31.34
CA SER A 50 1.61 1.72 -31.78
C SER A 50 1.77 0.68 -30.67
N SER A 51 2.61 0.96 -29.67
CA SER A 51 2.79 0.14 -28.47
C SER A 51 1.59 0.21 -27.51
N ILE A 52 0.96 1.38 -27.37
CA ILE A 52 -0.25 1.53 -26.53
C ILE A 52 -1.45 0.91 -27.22
N ASN A 53 -1.62 1.12 -28.54
CA ASN A 53 -2.70 0.49 -29.29
C ASN A 53 -2.60 -1.05 -29.22
N LYS A 54 -1.38 -1.60 -29.33
CA LYS A 54 -1.14 -3.04 -29.09
C LYS A 54 -1.58 -3.49 -27.70
N LEU A 55 -1.31 -2.70 -26.66
CA LEU A 55 -1.74 -3.03 -25.30
C LEU A 55 -3.25 -2.92 -25.11
N LEU A 56 -3.93 -1.98 -25.78
CA LEU A 56 -5.40 -1.88 -25.76
C LEU A 56 -6.02 -3.11 -26.44
N ASP A 57 -5.52 -3.48 -27.61
CA ASP A 57 -6.13 -4.46 -28.50
C ASP A 57 -5.75 -5.92 -28.18
N SER A 58 -4.57 -6.17 -27.58
CA SER A 58 -4.05 -7.53 -27.37
C SER A 58 -3.98 -7.92 -25.89
N PHE A 59 -4.60 -9.04 -25.53
CA PHE A 59 -4.43 -9.66 -24.20
C PHE A 59 -2.98 -10.12 -23.98
N SER A 60 -2.36 -10.77 -24.97
CA SER A 60 -0.99 -11.27 -24.86
C SER A 60 0.02 -10.16 -24.56
N ALA A 61 -0.16 -8.96 -25.13
CA ALA A 61 0.72 -7.83 -24.84
C ALA A 61 0.58 -7.35 -23.38
N LYS A 62 -0.65 -7.33 -22.84
CA LYS A 62 -0.92 -6.98 -21.43
C LYS A 62 -0.26 -8.00 -20.49
N GLU A 63 -0.41 -9.29 -20.80
CA GLU A 63 0.15 -10.38 -20.01
C GLU A 63 1.68 -10.35 -20.01
N SER A 64 2.31 -10.20 -21.18
CA SER A 64 3.77 -10.08 -21.27
C SER A 64 4.30 -8.90 -20.45
N LEU A 65 3.65 -7.74 -20.52
CA LEU A 65 4.04 -6.58 -19.73
C LEU A 65 3.89 -6.84 -18.22
N LEU A 66 2.81 -7.50 -17.79
CA LEU A 66 2.63 -7.84 -16.37
C LEU A 66 3.74 -8.77 -15.87
N VAL A 67 4.09 -9.80 -16.64
CA VAL A 67 5.18 -10.73 -16.30
C VAL A 67 6.53 -10.01 -16.20
N GLU A 68 6.79 -9.04 -17.08
CA GLU A 68 7.98 -8.19 -17.00
C GLU A 68 8.00 -7.37 -15.70
N LEU A 69 6.85 -6.79 -15.31
CA LEU A 69 6.73 -6.01 -14.07
C LEU A 69 6.87 -6.88 -12.81
N GLU A 70 6.31 -8.09 -12.80
CA GLU A 70 6.48 -9.08 -11.71
C GLU A 70 7.97 -9.48 -11.57
N THR A 71 8.64 -9.70 -12.70
CA THR A 71 10.08 -9.99 -12.74
C THR A 71 10.90 -8.81 -12.23
N LEU A 72 10.53 -7.59 -12.63
CA LEU A 72 11.20 -6.36 -12.18
C LEU A 72 11.00 -6.12 -10.69
N TYR A 73 9.81 -6.36 -10.15
CA TYR A 73 9.54 -6.26 -8.72
C TYR A 73 10.41 -7.21 -7.89
N THR A 74 10.60 -8.43 -8.37
CA THR A 74 11.47 -9.42 -7.72
C THR A 74 12.95 -8.97 -7.71
N LYS A 75 13.43 -8.36 -8.81
CA LYS A 75 14.83 -7.94 -8.94
C LYS A 75 15.12 -6.58 -8.31
N SER A 76 14.17 -5.66 -8.36
CA SER A 76 14.33 -4.25 -8.00
C SER A 76 12.98 -3.67 -7.55
N PRO A 77 12.53 -4.01 -6.32
CA PRO A 77 11.18 -3.69 -5.84
C PRO A 77 10.91 -2.19 -5.72
N ASN A 78 11.96 -1.36 -5.60
CA ASN A 78 11.87 0.08 -5.45
C ASN A 78 12.12 0.86 -6.76
N ALA A 79 12.15 0.18 -7.92
CA ALA A 79 12.40 0.85 -9.20
C ALA A 79 11.26 1.83 -9.55
N GLU A 80 11.58 3.08 -9.91
CA GLU A 80 10.56 4.04 -10.35
C GLU A 80 9.81 3.57 -11.61
N VAL A 81 10.53 2.87 -12.50
CA VAL A 81 9.98 2.32 -13.74
C VAL A 81 8.84 1.33 -13.46
N LEU A 82 8.92 0.59 -12.35
CA LEU A 82 7.89 -0.35 -11.93
C LEU A 82 6.58 0.39 -11.60
N GLY A 83 6.64 1.42 -10.76
CA GLY A 83 5.47 2.20 -10.39
C GLY A 83 4.78 2.83 -11.60
N HIS A 84 5.56 3.28 -12.59
CA HIS A 84 5.04 3.81 -13.83
C HIS A 84 4.38 2.74 -14.72
N GLY A 85 5.02 1.58 -14.87
CA GLY A 85 4.46 0.46 -15.63
C GLY A 85 3.16 -0.06 -15.03
N LEU A 86 3.10 -0.20 -13.70
CA LEU A 86 1.88 -0.58 -12.98
C LEU A 86 0.77 0.45 -13.22
N CYS A 87 1.08 1.74 -13.11
CA CYS A 87 0.11 2.81 -13.37
C CYS A 87 -0.46 2.72 -14.80
N LYS A 88 0.41 2.56 -15.80
CA LYS A 88 0.01 2.45 -17.21
C LYS A 88 -0.88 1.25 -17.47
N LEU A 89 -0.47 0.07 -17.00
CA LEU A 89 -1.26 -1.13 -17.24
C LEU A 89 -2.62 -1.05 -16.54
N ARG A 90 -2.69 -0.47 -15.32
CA ARG A 90 -3.98 -0.24 -14.63
C ARG A 90 -4.89 0.68 -15.42
N GLN A 91 -4.37 1.77 -16.00
CA GLN A 91 -5.18 2.68 -16.80
C GLN A 91 -5.75 2.01 -18.05
N ILE A 92 -4.94 1.19 -18.72
CA ILE A 92 -5.36 0.42 -19.91
C ILE A 92 -6.45 -0.59 -19.54
N ILE A 93 -6.28 -1.29 -18.43
CA ILE A 93 -7.29 -2.22 -17.91
C ILE A 93 -8.59 -1.47 -17.59
N VAL A 94 -8.52 -0.38 -16.83
CA VAL A 94 -9.70 0.42 -16.47
C VAL A 94 -10.39 1.01 -17.71
N SER A 95 -9.64 1.42 -18.75
CA SER A 95 -10.20 1.97 -19.98
C SER A 95 -10.96 0.96 -20.84
N ASN A 96 -10.61 -0.32 -20.77
CA ASN A 96 -11.35 -1.38 -21.47
C ASN A 96 -12.73 -1.65 -20.83
N GLY A 97 -12.98 -1.13 -19.62
CA GLY A 97 -14.30 -1.00 -19.03
C GLY A 97 -14.77 -2.21 -18.22
N ALA A 98 -15.51 -1.94 -17.14
CA ALA A 98 -15.94 -2.92 -16.15
C ALA A 98 -16.79 -4.10 -16.69
N LYS A 99 -17.45 -3.92 -17.84
CA LYS A 99 -18.39 -4.91 -18.41
C LYS A 99 -17.70 -6.11 -19.06
N GLU A 100 -16.46 -5.97 -19.52
CA GLU A 100 -15.73 -7.06 -20.18
C GLU A 100 -15.20 -8.10 -19.17
N PHE A 101 -14.89 -7.67 -17.93
CA PHE A 101 -14.30 -8.54 -16.90
C PHE A 101 -15.24 -9.62 -16.37
N ALA A 102 -16.55 -9.33 -16.29
CA ALA A 102 -17.53 -10.31 -15.82
C ALA A 102 -17.68 -11.50 -16.79
N THR A 103 -17.28 -11.31 -18.06
CA THR A 103 -17.37 -12.33 -19.12
C THR A 103 -16.01 -12.93 -19.48
N ASP A 104 -14.90 -12.21 -19.28
CA ASP A 104 -13.55 -12.66 -19.58
C ASP A 104 -12.77 -12.98 -18.30
N GLN A 105 -12.71 -14.28 -17.98
CA GLN A 105 -11.97 -14.78 -16.82
C GLN A 105 -10.46 -14.50 -16.90
N ALA A 106 -9.86 -14.59 -18.09
CA ALA A 106 -8.42 -14.37 -18.26
C ALA A 106 -8.06 -12.91 -17.96
N LEU A 107 -8.90 -11.98 -18.42
CA LEU A 107 -8.73 -10.56 -18.13
C LEU A 107 -8.98 -10.25 -16.64
N SER A 108 -9.93 -10.92 -15.98
CA SER A 108 -10.14 -10.83 -14.54
C SER A 108 -8.91 -11.28 -13.75
N ASP A 109 -8.32 -12.41 -14.10
CA ASP A 109 -7.14 -12.96 -13.43
C ASP A 109 -5.90 -12.07 -13.62
N LEU A 110 -5.70 -11.56 -14.83
CA LEU A 110 -4.64 -10.57 -15.13
C LEU A 110 -4.83 -9.30 -14.29
N SER A 111 -6.06 -8.78 -14.23
CA SER A 111 -6.39 -7.60 -13.43
C SER A 111 -6.14 -7.85 -11.95
N TYR A 112 -6.55 -9.00 -11.43
CA TYR A 112 -6.31 -9.38 -10.05
C TYR A 112 -4.82 -9.39 -9.72
N ARG A 113 -3.98 -10.05 -10.53
CA ARG A 113 -2.52 -10.07 -10.36
C ARG A 113 -1.91 -8.68 -10.39
N LEU A 114 -2.30 -7.85 -11.36
CA LEU A 114 -1.83 -6.47 -11.51
C LEU A 114 -2.15 -5.63 -10.26
N PHE A 115 -3.40 -5.66 -9.79
CA PHE A 115 -3.81 -4.85 -8.66
C PHE A 115 -3.26 -5.40 -7.33
N LYS A 116 -3.11 -6.72 -7.19
CA LYS A 116 -2.36 -7.33 -6.09
C LYS A 116 -0.92 -6.82 -6.03
N LEU A 117 -0.19 -6.91 -7.13
CA LEU A 117 1.20 -6.42 -7.22
C LEU A 117 1.28 -4.92 -6.92
N SER A 118 0.27 -4.16 -7.36
CA SER A 118 0.15 -2.74 -7.08
C SER A 118 -0.04 -2.43 -5.60
N VAL A 119 -0.87 -3.20 -4.88
CA VAL A 119 -1.04 -3.08 -3.42
C VAL A 119 0.29 -3.32 -2.72
N GLU A 120 1.00 -4.39 -3.08
CA GLU A 120 2.29 -4.74 -2.47
C GLU A 120 3.35 -3.66 -2.72
N TYR A 121 3.48 -3.21 -3.97
CA TYR A 121 4.40 -2.14 -4.35
C TYR A 121 4.09 -0.83 -3.62
N HIS A 122 2.85 -0.33 -3.70
CA HIS A 122 2.49 0.95 -3.11
C HIS A 122 2.55 0.91 -1.58
N SER A 123 2.28 -0.23 -0.95
CA SER A 123 2.47 -0.41 0.50
C SER A 123 3.95 -0.30 0.88
N SER A 124 4.86 -0.87 0.09
CA SER A 124 6.31 -0.78 0.34
C SER A 124 6.84 0.66 0.26
N GLN A 125 6.20 1.50 -0.56
CA GLN A 125 6.53 2.91 -0.77
C GLN A 125 5.73 3.85 0.15
N GLU A 126 4.94 3.32 1.08
CA GLU A 126 4.04 4.07 1.96
C GLU A 126 3.05 5.00 1.21
N GLN A 127 2.66 4.61 0.00
CA GLN A 127 1.74 5.33 -0.88
C GLN A 127 0.29 4.89 -0.59
N TRP A 128 -0.21 5.26 0.60
CA TRP A 128 -1.46 4.74 1.15
C TRP A 128 -2.70 5.03 0.32
N LEU A 129 -2.81 6.22 -0.26
CA LEU A 129 -3.95 6.57 -1.12
C LEU A 129 -4.05 5.59 -2.30
N GLN A 130 -2.92 5.28 -2.94
CA GLN A 130 -2.83 4.33 -4.05
C GLN A 130 -3.19 2.91 -3.61
N VAL A 131 -2.78 2.50 -2.41
CA VAL A 131 -3.20 1.23 -1.81
C VAL A 131 -4.73 1.17 -1.68
N GLY A 132 -5.36 2.20 -1.12
CA GLY A 132 -6.81 2.30 -1.00
C GLY A 132 -7.53 2.19 -2.35
N PHE A 133 -7.05 2.89 -3.38
CA PHE A 133 -7.60 2.78 -4.73
C PHE A 133 -7.50 1.37 -5.30
N CYS A 134 -6.37 0.68 -5.10
CA CYS A 134 -6.18 -0.67 -5.63
C CYS A 134 -7.06 -1.69 -4.88
N LEU A 135 -7.14 -1.59 -3.56
CA LEU A 135 -8.01 -2.44 -2.73
C LEU A 135 -9.48 -2.28 -3.11
N LYS A 136 -9.92 -1.03 -3.32
CA LYS A 136 -11.27 -0.72 -3.77
C LYS A 136 -11.55 -1.31 -5.15
N TYR A 137 -10.61 -1.19 -6.10
CA TYR A 137 -10.79 -1.76 -7.42
C TYR A 137 -11.01 -3.29 -7.39
N ILE A 138 -10.16 -4.01 -6.64
CA ILE A 138 -10.30 -5.47 -6.46
C ILE A 138 -11.68 -5.79 -5.85
N SER A 139 -12.06 -5.05 -4.81
CA SER A 139 -13.30 -5.29 -4.06
C SER A 139 -14.56 -5.04 -4.88
N ASP A 140 -14.56 -4.00 -5.71
CA ASP A 140 -15.72 -3.57 -6.49
C ASP A 140 -15.87 -4.32 -7.82
N ASN A 141 -14.75 -4.63 -8.49
CA ASN A 141 -14.77 -5.14 -9.87
C ASN A 141 -14.37 -6.61 -9.99
N LEU A 142 -13.73 -7.19 -8.97
CA LEU A 142 -13.20 -8.55 -9.00
C LEU A 142 -13.79 -9.41 -7.87
N ALA A 143 -14.93 -9.01 -7.31
CA ALA A 143 -15.60 -9.67 -6.19
C ALA A 143 -15.99 -11.14 -6.46
N HIS A 144 -16.15 -11.51 -7.73
CA HIS A 144 -16.47 -12.89 -8.14
C HIS A 144 -15.29 -13.86 -7.98
N LEU A 145 -14.06 -13.35 -7.83
CA LEU A 145 -12.90 -14.20 -7.62
C LEU A 145 -12.82 -14.63 -6.15
N GLU A 146 -12.62 -15.93 -5.91
CA GLU A 146 -12.52 -16.49 -4.54
C GLU A 146 -11.43 -15.79 -3.70
N SER A 147 -10.32 -15.44 -4.37
CA SER A 147 -9.17 -14.77 -3.74
C SER A 147 -9.41 -13.29 -3.42
N ALA A 148 -10.51 -12.69 -3.86
CA ALA A 148 -10.82 -11.28 -3.60
C ALA A 148 -11.27 -11.02 -2.16
N SER A 149 -11.82 -12.03 -1.48
CA SER A 149 -12.36 -11.91 -0.11
C SER A 149 -11.33 -11.42 0.91
N ASP A 150 -10.10 -11.88 0.80
CA ASP A 150 -8.97 -11.43 1.62
C ASP A 150 -8.63 -9.94 1.38
N TYR A 151 -8.66 -9.49 0.13
CA TYR A 151 -8.41 -8.08 -0.21
C TYR A 151 -9.59 -7.16 0.13
N GLN A 152 -10.81 -7.68 0.09
CA GLN A 152 -12.00 -7.00 0.62
C GLN A 152 -11.86 -6.80 2.13
N ALA A 153 -11.38 -7.81 2.86
CA ALA A 153 -11.07 -7.68 4.28
C ALA A 153 -9.98 -6.64 4.54
N CYS A 154 -8.93 -6.59 3.71
CA CYS A 154 -7.90 -5.54 3.76
C CYS A 154 -8.50 -4.15 3.51
N LEU A 155 -9.40 -3.99 2.55
CA LEU A 155 -10.10 -2.72 2.29
C LEU A 155 -10.89 -2.28 3.52
N VAL A 156 -11.65 -3.17 4.13
CA VAL A 156 -12.44 -2.88 5.34
C VAL A 156 -11.55 -2.35 6.46
N VAL A 157 -10.43 -3.04 6.76
CA VAL A 157 -9.51 -2.62 7.82
C VAL A 157 -8.77 -1.33 7.47
N TYR A 158 -8.36 -1.16 6.20
CA TYR A 158 -7.79 0.09 5.68
C TYR A 158 -8.75 1.27 5.88
N THR A 159 -10.03 1.10 5.54
CA THR A 159 -11.09 2.12 5.73
C THR A 159 -11.20 2.52 7.19
N ALA A 160 -11.30 1.54 8.08
CA ALA A 160 -11.49 1.78 9.51
C ALA A 160 -10.29 2.45 10.16
N SER A 161 -9.07 2.07 9.75
CA SER A 161 -7.85 2.41 10.49
C SER A 161 -7.01 3.50 9.84
N MET A 162 -6.95 3.56 8.51
CA MET A 162 -6.16 4.54 7.75
C MET A 162 -7.01 5.73 7.33
N GLU A 163 -8.24 5.49 6.85
CA GLU A 163 -9.19 6.56 6.51
C GLU A 163 -9.94 7.08 7.75
N SER A 164 -9.83 6.37 8.88
CA SER A 164 -10.53 6.68 10.14
C SER A 164 -12.06 6.76 9.99
N ASP A 165 -12.62 5.98 9.06
CA ASP A 165 -14.06 5.93 8.79
C ASP A 165 -14.63 4.56 9.16
N ALA A 166 -15.00 4.42 10.44
CA ALA A 166 -15.57 3.19 10.95
C ALA A 166 -16.97 2.89 10.39
N ALA A 167 -17.76 3.92 10.07
CA ALA A 167 -19.10 3.74 9.52
C ALA A 167 -19.02 3.13 8.12
N LEU A 168 -18.22 3.73 7.24
CA LEU A 168 -17.98 3.20 5.89
C LEU A 168 -17.33 1.82 5.93
N ALA A 169 -16.44 1.56 6.89
CA ALA A 169 -15.87 0.23 7.07
C ALA A 169 -16.91 -0.83 7.42
N LEU A 170 -17.91 -0.50 8.25
CA LEU A 170 -19.01 -1.40 8.59
C LEU A 170 -19.93 -1.65 7.39
N ASP A 171 -20.20 -0.62 6.59
CA ASP A 171 -20.98 -0.76 5.36
C ASP A 171 -20.27 -1.69 4.37
N ARG A 172 -18.96 -1.47 4.14
CA ARG A 172 -18.13 -2.34 3.30
C ARG A 172 -18.05 -3.77 3.84
N LEU A 173 -17.94 -3.95 5.15
CA LEU A 173 -17.93 -5.25 5.79
C LEU A 173 -19.21 -6.04 5.49
N GLN A 174 -20.37 -5.40 5.59
CA GLN A 174 -21.67 -6.00 5.29
C GLN A 174 -21.85 -6.28 3.79
N GLN A 175 -21.32 -5.41 2.93
CA GLN A 175 -21.41 -5.54 1.48
C GLN A 175 -20.56 -6.70 0.95
N TYR A 176 -19.32 -6.84 1.41
CA TYR A 176 -18.35 -7.74 0.78
C TYR A 176 -18.22 -9.09 1.48
N LEU A 177 -18.41 -9.16 2.79
CA LEU A 177 -18.16 -10.38 3.56
C LEU A 177 -19.46 -10.95 4.15
N SER A 178 -19.63 -12.26 3.99
CA SER A 178 -20.75 -12.98 4.59
C SER A 178 -20.66 -12.93 6.12
N PRO A 179 -21.74 -12.62 6.85
CA PRO A 179 -21.78 -12.67 8.31
C PRO A 179 -21.48 -14.03 8.93
N LYS A 180 -21.48 -15.11 8.14
CA LYS A 180 -21.09 -16.47 8.57
C LYS A 180 -19.59 -16.74 8.44
N SER A 181 -18.85 -15.86 7.76
CA SER A 181 -17.42 -16.02 7.52
C SER A 181 -16.62 -15.66 8.78
N ASN A 182 -15.56 -16.42 9.07
CA ASN A 182 -14.63 -16.07 10.12
C ASN A 182 -13.95 -14.71 9.86
N LEU A 183 -13.63 -14.41 8.59
CA LEU A 183 -13.05 -13.11 8.20
C LEU A 183 -13.97 -11.94 8.55
N TYR A 184 -15.29 -12.11 8.45
CA TYR A 184 -16.25 -11.07 8.84
C TYR A 184 -16.11 -10.73 10.33
N HIS A 185 -16.06 -11.76 11.18
CA HIS A 185 -15.95 -11.56 12.63
C HIS A 185 -14.60 -10.97 13.04
N ILE A 186 -13.52 -11.40 12.39
CA ILE A 186 -12.18 -10.82 12.59
C ILE A 186 -12.20 -9.34 12.21
N CYS A 187 -12.66 -8.99 11.01
CA CYS A 187 -12.77 -7.59 10.58
C CYS A 187 -13.62 -6.77 11.54
N LEU A 188 -14.75 -7.29 12.01
CA LEU A 188 -15.60 -6.60 12.98
C LEU A 188 -14.87 -6.32 14.30
N GLN A 189 -14.08 -7.26 14.81
CA GLN A 189 -13.25 -7.04 16.00
C GLN A 189 -12.16 -5.99 15.75
N LEU A 190 -11.52 -6.03 14.59
CA LEU A 190 -10.50 -5.05 14.21
C LEU A 190 -11.09 -3.63 14.10
N ILE A 191 -12.28 -3.48 13.49
CA ILE A 191 -13.01 -2.20 13.41
C ILE A 191 -13.35 -1.69 14.82
N LYS A 192 -13.85 -2.55 15.72
CA LYS A 192 -14.17 -2.14 17.10
C LYS A 192 -12.93 -1.65 17.86
N GLY A 193 -11.75 -2.20 17.54
CA GLY A 193 -10.48 -1.80 18.12
C GLY A 193 -9.89 -0.51 17.54
N THR A 194 -10.50 0.12 16.53
CA THR A 194 -9.90 1.34 15.95
C THR A 194 -10.06 2.58 16.81
N ALA A 195 -11.11 2.63 17.63
CA ALA A 195 -11.32 3.71 18.60
C ALA A 195 -10.28 3.68 19.74
N SER A 196 -9.80 2.49 20.11
CA SER A 196 -8.74 2.32 21.08
C SER A 196 -8.11 0.93 20.92
N PRO A 197 -6.78 0.84 20.68
CA PRO A 197 -6.10 -0.44 20.59
C PRO A 197 -6.22 -1.15 21.93
N ASN A 198 -6.86 -2.32 21.91
CA ASN A 198 -7.06 -3.14 23.08
C ASN A 198 -6.47 -4.54 22.85
N ILE A 199 -6.36 -5.29 23.93
CA ILE A 199 -5.84 -6.66 23.93
C ILE A 199 -6.57 -7.56 22.92
N GLN A 200 -7.88 -7.38 22.73
CA GLN A 200 -8.67 -8.17 21.77
C GLN A 200 -8.29 -7.87 20.32
N TRP A 201 -7.84 -6.65 20.00
CA TRP A 201 -7.36 -6.32 18.67
C TRP A 201 -6.10 -7.12 18.32
N PHE A 202 -5.12 -7.20 19.23
CA PHE A 202 -3.92 -8.01 19.02
C PHE A 202 -4.23 -9.51 18.99
N LYS A 203 -5.18 -9.96 19.82
CA LYS A 203 -5.67 -11.33 19.79
C LYS A 203 -6.24 -11.70 18.42
N ALA A 204 -7.11 -10.85 17.87
CA ALA A 204 -7.71 -11.06 16.54
C ALA A 204 -6.63 -11.15 15.45
N VAL A 205 -5.57 -10.34 15.55
CA VAL A 205 -4.43 -10.41 14.63
C VAL A 205 -3.64 -11.71 14.78
N TYR A 206 -3.43 -12.16 16.03
CA TYR A 206 -2.69 -13.38 16.34
C TYR A 206 -3.42 -14.66 15.90
N GLU A 207 -4.75 -14.71 16.07
CA GLU A 207 -5.57 -15.88 15.74
C GLU A 207 -5.72 -16.13 14.23
N MET A 208 -5.35 -15.16 13.38
CA MET A 208 -5.30 -15.35 11.94
C MET A 208 -4.13 -16.25 11.52
N PRO A 209 -4.30 -17.13 10.51
CA PRO A 209 -3.20 -17.88 9.91
C PRO A 209 -2.05 -16.97 9.44
N GLU A 210 -0.80 -17.42 9.52
CA GLU A 210 0.38 -16.64 9.13
C GLU A 210 0.41 -16.33 7.62
N ASP A 211 -0.15 -17.22 6.82
CA ASP A 211 -0.27 -17.09 5.38
C ASP A 211 -1.40 -16.16 4.94
N CYS A 212 -2.35 -15.85 5.82
CA CYS A 212 -3.48 -14.95 5.57
C CYS A 212 -3.01 -13.57 5.09
N ILE A 213 -3.60 -13.12 3.98
CA ILE A 213 -3.25 -11.84 3.35
C ILE A 213 -3.58 -10.68 4.28
N LEU A 214 -4.73 -10.71 4.97
CA LEU A 214 -5.11 -9.66 5.92
C LEU A 214 -4.09 -9.51 7.05
N ARG A 215 -3.62 -10.63 7.61
CA ARG A 215 -2.61 -10.61 8.67
C ARG A 215 -1.29 -10.00 8.17
N LYS A 216 -0.82 -10.41 6.99
CA LYS A 216 0.38 -9.84 6.35
C LYS A 216 0.21 -8.36 6.07
N PHE A 217 -0.97 -7.95 5.60
CA PHE A 217 -1.30 -6.56 5.33
C PHE A 217 -1.20 -5.70 6.60
N ILE A 218 -1.81 -6.15 7.70
CA ILE A 218 -1.80 -5.44 8.98
C ILE A 218 -0.39 -5.36 9.59
N ILE A 219 0.32 -6.49 9.67
CA ILE A 219 1.61 -6.56 10.38
C ILE A 219 2.74 -5.92 9.58
N SER A 220 2.81 -6.22 8.28
CA SER A 220 4.00 -5.93 7.47
C SER A 220 3.81 -4.75 6.52
N GLN A 221 2.59 -4.55 6.01
CA GLN A 221 2.35 -3.61 4.91
C GLN A 221 1.75 -2.28 5.36
N THR A 222 1.13 -2.20 6.55
CA THR A 222 0.51 -0.96 7.04
C THR A 222 1.20 -0.44 8.31
N PRO A 223 1.09 0.87 8.60
CA PRO A 223 1.63 1.43 9.85
C PRO A 223 0.75 1.12 11.06
N ILE A 224 -0.48 0.61 10.87
CA ILE A 224 -1.49 0.43 11.93
C ILE A 224 -0.95 -0.40 13.09
N PHE A 225 -0.40 -1.58 12.79
CA PHE A 225 0.17 -2.46 13.81
C PHE A 225 1.26 -1.75 14.61
N ARG A 226 2.07 -0.92 13.92
CA ARG A 226 3.17 -0.19 14.55
C ARG A 226 2.67 0.90 15.50
N THR A 227 1.70 1.67 15.03
CA THR A 227 1.03 2.72 15.79
C THR A 227 0.32 2.15 17.01
N TYR A 228 -0.36 1.01 16.87
CA TYR A 228 -1.14 0.41 17.95
C TYR A 228 -0.26 -0.18 19.05
N GLN A 229 0.86 -0.83 18.70
CA GLN A 229 1.82 -1.26 19.71
C GLN A 229 2.39 -0.06 20.48
N ALA A 230 2.78 1.02 19.80
CA ALA A 230 3.29 2.23 20.45
C ALA A 230 2.24 2.90 21.35
N GLU A 231 0.99 3.01 20.90
CA GLU A 231 -0.09 3.60 21.68
C GLU A 231 -0.45 2.76 22.91
N THR A 232 -0.43 1.43 22.77
CA THR A 232 -0.64 0.52 23.90
C THR A 232 0.43 0.73 24.97
N LEU A 233 1.70 0.89 24.59
CA LEU A 233 2.78 1.21 25.54
C LEU A 233 2.54 2.54 26.25
N ARG A 234 2.06 3.56 25.53
CA ARG A 234 1.70 4.86 26.14
C ARG A 234 0.56 4.70 27.14
N ILE A 235 -0.48 3.94 26.82
CA ILE A 235 -1.59 3.65 27.74
C ILE A 235 -1.06 2.93 29.00
N LEU A 236 -0.23 1.90 28.81
CA LEU A 236 0.39 1.16 29.93
C LEU A 236 1.24 2.08 30.80
N SER A 237 2.04 2.97 30.22
CA SER A 237 2.89 3.90 30.96
C SER A 237 2.12 4.90 31.82
N ARG A 238 0.90 5.27 31.40
CA ARG A 238 0.00 6.13 32.18
C ARG A 238 -0.73 5.36 33.27
N SER A 239 -0.93 4.06 33.08
CA SER A 239 -1.73 3.20 33.95
C SER A 239 -0.91 2.52 35.04
N TYR A 240 0.37 2.25 34.77
CA TYR A 240 1.26 1.50 35.66
C TYR A 240 2.57 2.24 35.85
N ARG A 241 3.14 2.16 37.07
CA ARG A 241 4.49 2.67 37.35
C ARG A 241 5.58 1.69 36.92
N GLN A 242 5.29 0.40 36.97
CA GLN A 242 6.18 -0.67 36.55
C GLN A 242 5.36 -1.82 35.99
N PHE A 243 5.89 -2.51 34.98
CA PHE A 243 5.18 -3.62 34.35
C PHE A 243 6.15 -4.68 33.81
N PRO A 244 5.90 -5.97 34.01
CA PRO A 244 6.76 -7.03 33.46
C PRO A 244 6.74 -7.01 31.93
N LEU A 245 7.91 -6.97 31.29
CA LEU A 245 8.03 -6.96 29.83
C LEU A 245 7.41 -8.23 29.22
N ALA A 246 7.64 -9.39 29.85
CA ALA A 246 7.06 -10.66 29.41
C ALA A 246 5.53 -10.66 29.42
N ALA A 247 4.90 -9.88 30.32
CA ALA A 247 3.44 -9.73 30.33
C ALA A 247 2.96 -8.85 29.17
N ILE A 248 3.70 -7.79 28.81
CA ILE A 248 3.40 -7.01 27.60
C ILE A 248 3.50 -7.90 26.35
N GLU A 249 4.58 -8.66 26.24
CA GLU A 249 4.81 -9.53 25.08
C GLU A 249 3.74 -10.60 24.94
N ARG A 250 3.48 -11.36 26.00
CA ARG A 250 2.63 -12.55 25.93
C ARG A 250 1.15 -12.24 26.09
N GLN A 251 0.80 -11.31 26.98
CA GLN A 251 -0.59 -11.05 27.32
C GLN A 251 -1.16 -9.91 26.49
N TRP A 252 -0.43 -8.81 26.32
CA TRP A 252 -0.92 -7.66 25.55
C TRP A 252 -0.76 -7.83 24.04
N PHE A 253 0.42 -8.30 23.61
CA PHE A 253 0.73 -8.46 22.18
C PHE A 253 0.64 -9.89 21.67
N TYR A 254 0.23 -10.86 22.50
CA TYR A 254 0.05 -12.27 22.11
C TYR A 254 1.28 -12.92 21.45
N GLY A 255 2.49 -12.47 21.80
CA GLY A 255 3.74 -12.97 21.21
C GLY A 255 3.99 -12.48 19.78
N LEU A 256 3.18 -11.54 19.27
CA LEU A 256 3.45 -10.89 18.00
C LEU A 256 4.76 -10.10 18.07
N SER A 257 5.49 -10.08 16.96
CA SER A 257 6.82 -9.49 16.92
C SER A 257 6.80 -7.99 17.25
N TRP A 258 7.82 -7.56 17.97
CA TRP A 258 8.04 -6.13 18.23
C TRP A 258 8.44 -5.41 16.95
N ASN A 259 7.64 -4.44 16.53
CA ASN A 259 8.04 -3.56 15.45
C ASN A 259 9.07 -2.51 15.93
N SER A 260 9.80 -1.90 14.98
CA SER A 260 10.85 -0.92 15.27
C SER A 260 10.36 0.34 15.99
N THR A 261 9.16 0.83 15.67
CA THR A 261 8.53 1.97 16.34
C THR A 261 8.19 1.65 17.81
N ALA A 262 7.63 0.47 18.08
CA ALA A 262 7.33 0.03 19.43
C ALA A 262 8.60 -0.17 20.27
N LYS A 263 9.68 -0.69 19.67
CA LYS A 263 11.00 -0.77 20.32
C LYS A 263 11.54 0.61 20.70
N LYS A 264 11.50 1.58 19.76
CA LYS A 264 11.88 2.97 20.03
C LYS A 264 11.02 3.64 21.09
N GLU A 265 9.73 3.33 21.12
CA GLU A 265 8.84 3.83 22.17
C GLU A 265 9.24 3.22 23.53
N LEU A 266 9.53 1.92 23.58
CA LEU A 266 9.97 1.21 24.78
C LEU A 266 11.29 1.74 25.34
N GLU A 267 12.24 2.13 24.48
CA GLU A 267 13.54 2.72 24.84
C GLU A 267 13.43 4.00 25.68
N LYS A 268 12.26 4.65 25.71
CA LYS A 268 12.01 5.82 26.56
C LYS A 268 11.99 5.48 28.05
N TRP A 269 11.86 4.20 28.41
CA TRP A 269 11.74 3.75 29.79
C TRP A 269 12.84 2.76 30.16
N PRO A 270 13.45 2.88 31.34
CA PRO A 270 14.47 1.93 31.77
C PRO A 270 13.86 0.54 32.00
N VAL A 271 14.53 -0.48 31.47
CA VAL A 271 14.20 -1.89 31.66
C VAL A 271 15.25 -2.53 32.55
N ALA A 272 14.85 -3.08 33.69
CA ALA A 272 15.75 -3.77 34.62
C ALA A 272 15.11 -5.07 35.10
N ASN A 273 15.86 -6.18 35.07
CA ASN A 273 15.38 -7.51 35.49
C ASN A 273 14.06 -7.93 34.81
N GLY A 274 13.89 -7.59 33.53
CA GLY A 274 12.66 -7.90 32.77
C GLY A 274 11.44 -7.06 33.15
N ILE A 275 11.61 -5.97 33.93
CA ILE A 275 10.55 -5.05 34.33
C ILE A 275 10.81 -3.68 33.68
N VAL A 276 9.80 -3.18 32.98
CA VAL A 276 9.77 -1.82 32.43
C VAL A 276 9.34 -0.87 33.53
N LYS A 277 10.08 0.22 33.74
CA LYS A 277 9.79 1.25 34.74
C LYS A 277 9.28 2.52 34.06
N PHE A 278 7.97 2.77 34.14
CA PHE A 278 7.29 3.88 33.45
C PHE A 278 7.37 5.24 34.14
N PHE A 279 8.29 5.45 35.08
CA PHE A 279 8.40 6.72 35.80
C PHE A 279 8.59 7.88 34.83
N GLN A 280 7.77 8.93 34.98
CA GLN A 280 8.16 10.25 34.49
C GLN A 280 9.34 10.68 35.34
N THR A 281 10.54 10.81 34.74
CA THR A 281 11.53 11.72 35.30
C THR A 281 10.97 13.13 35.14
N THR A 282 10.10 13.55 36.05
CA THR A 282 9.99 14.96 36.38
C THR A 282 11.35 15.34 36.94
N GLY A 283 12.21 15.85 36.05
CA GLY A 283 13.33 16.67 36.46
C GLY A 283 12.77 17.78 37.34
N THR A 284 13.24 17.77 38.58
CA THR A 284 13.44 18.95 39.43
C THR A 284 13.18 20.29 38.74
N ARG A 285 12.19 21.02 39.24
CA ARG A 285 12.26 22.48 39.35
C ARG A 285 12.52 22.81 40.81
#